data_AF-A0AB34K157-F1
#
_entry.id   AF-A0AB34K157-F1
#
_cell.length_a   1.000
_cell.length_b   1.000
_cell.length_c   1.000
_cell.angle_alpha   90.00
_cell.angle_beta   90.00
_cell.angle_gamma   90.00
#
_symmetry.space_group_name_H-M   'P 1'
#
loop_
_entity.id
_entity.type
_entity.pdbx_description
1 polymer ?
#
loop_
_entity_poly.entity_id
_entity_poly.type
_entity_poly.pdbx_seq_one_letter_code
_entity_poly.pdbx_strand_id
1 'polypeptide(L)'
;MKSLMSNARDVCLEVEGSVKHHATFARYVQNMLHKLPESSSILLVLDGAQWPLKAATHTRRRNSREAALARVMEANAANDQTTADKFFREAVTVPSSFTSWILTHFQKNNRVDVVVAAFEADAQLACLEANGQIDIVLSAAEDSDFIVYGMRRVMYNLKQDGSFHEVAIFDDVLGKIVKVARRPSPVARRPSALDRP
;
A
#
# COMPACT_ATOMS: atom_id res chain seq x y z
N MET A 1 -8.18 -2.18 1.97
CA MET A 1 -8.91 -3.12 1.09
C MET A 1 -9.71 -4.20 1.85
N LYS A 2 -9.14 -4.89 2.86
CA LYS A 2 -9.83 -5.96 3.63
C LYS A 2 -11.23 -5.57 4.18
N SER A 3 -11.38 -4.34 4.67
CA SER A 3 -12.67 -3.79 5.15
C SER A 3 -13.78 -3.72 4.07
N LEU A 4 -13.39 -3.42 2.82
CA LEU A 4 -14.33 -3.37 1.69
C LEU A 4 -14.70 -4.78 1.26
N MET A 5 -13.73 -5.71 1.25
CA MET A 5 -13.94 -7.11 0.87
C MET A 5 -14.91 -7.85 1.79
N SER A 6 -14.91 -7.55 3.10
CA SER A 6 -15.88 -8.12 4.02
C SER A 6 -17.32 -7.64 3.79
N ASN A 7 -17.49 -6.54 3.06
CA ASN A 7 -18.78 -5.93 2.70
C ASN A 7 -18.95 -5.81 1.19
N ALA A 8 -18.32 -6.71 0.44
CA ALA A 8 -18.14 -6.60 -1.01
C ALA A 8 -19.45 -6.41 -1.77
N ARG A 9 -20.50 -7.16 -1.38
CA ARG A 9 -21.83 -7.07 -1.96
C ARG A 9 -22.41 -5.66 -1.84
N ASP A 10 -22.50 -5.15 -0.61
CA ASP A 10 -23.08 -3.84 -0.34
C ASP A 10 -22.31 -2.71 -1.04
N VAL A 11 -20.98 -2.82 -1.06
CA VAL A 11 -20.09 -1.85 -1.73
C VAL A 11 -20.30 -1.87 -3.25
N CYS A 12 -20.40 -3.06 -3.86
CA CYS A 12 -20.58 -3.17 -5.31
C CYS A 12 -21.98 -2.76 -5.77
N LEU A 13 -23.00 -2.95 -4.93
CA LEU A 13 -24.38 -2.60 -5.24
C LEU A 13 -24.75 -1.18 -4.81
N GLU A 14 -23.81 -0.43 -4.24
CA GLU A 14 -24.04 0.93 -3.71
C GLU A 14 -25.29 1.00 -2.81
N VAL A 15 -25.48 -0.02 -1.96
CA VAL A 15 -26.67 -0.14 -1.11
C VAL A 15 -26.76 1.09 -0.22
N GLU A 16 -27.83 1.86 -0.39
CA GLU A 16 -28.05 3.11 0.32
C GLU A 16 -28.00 2.90 1.84
N GLY A 17 -27.20 3.70 2.54
CA GLY A 17 -26.98 3.58 3.98
C GLY A 17 -26.01 2.47 4.43
N SER A 18 -25.46 1.64 3.54
CA SER A 18 -24.48 0.63 3.94
C SER A 18 -23.11 1.24 4.26
N VAL A 19 -22.84 1.40 5.55
CA VAL A 19 -21.60 1.99 6.09
C VAL A 19 -20.77 0.99 6.91
N LYS A 20 -21.04 -0.31 6.81
CA LYS A 20 -20.32 -1.34 7.58
C LYS A 20 -18.81 -1.33 7.34
N HIS A 21 -18.41 -0.99 6.11
CA HIS A 21 -17.00 -0.85 5.73
C HIS A 21 -16.35 0.41 6.34
N HIS A 22 -17.12 1.45 6.67
CA HIS A 22 -16.65 2.62 7.43
C HIS A 22 -16.23 2.20 8.84
N ALA A 23 -17.16 1.58 9.58
CA ALA A 23 -16.92 1.14 10.96
C ALA A 23 -15.76 0.13 11.04
N THR A 24 -15.68 -0.79 10.08
CA THR A 24 -14.61 -1.79 10.03
C THR A 24 -13.24 -1.14 9.78
N PHE A 25 -13.17 -0.12 8.92
CA PHE A 25 -11.93 0.63 8.69
C PHE A 25 -11.55 1.52 9.87
N ALA A 26 -12.50 2.23 10.47
CA ALA A 26 -12.26 3.04 11.67
C ALA A 26 -11.69 2.19 12.81
N ARG A 27 -12.29 1.03 13.07
CA ARG A 27 -11.80 0.06 14.07
C ARG A 27 -10.41 -0.46 13.72
N TYR A 28 -10.10 -0.68 12.44
CA TYR A 28 -8.76 -1.09 12.02
C TYR A 28 -7.70 -0.03 12.38
N VAL A 29 -7.96 1.25 12.08
CA VAL A 29 -7.04 2.35 12.42
C VAL A 29 -6.93 2.53 13.93
N GLN A 30 -8.03 2.45 14.68
CA GLN A 30 -8.01 2.51 16.14
C GLN A 30 -7.18 1.38 16.76
N ASN A 31 -7.37 0.14 16.29
CA ASN A 31 -6.57 -0.99 16.73
C ASN A 31 -5.08 -0.80 16.41
N MET A 32 -4.75 -0.12 15.32
CA MET A 32 -3.38 0.23 14.98
C MET A 32 -2.78 1.22 15.95
N LEU A 33 -3.51 2.29 16.30
CA LEU A 33 -3.09 3.26 17.31
C LEU A 33 -2.85 2.62 18.69
N HIS A 34 -3.68 1.65 19.08
CA HIS A 34 -3.54 0.94 20.36
C HIS A 34 -2.27 0.06 20.43
N LYS A 35 -1.75 -0.38 19.28
CA LYS A 35 -0.52 -1.17 19.20
C LYS A 35 0.74 -0.31 19.20
N LEU A 36 0.59 0.99 18.94
CA LEU A 36 1.70 1.93 18.85
C LEU A 36 1.82 2.74 20.15
N PRO A 37 3.03 3.19 20.53
CA PRO A 37 3.22 4.11 21.64
C PRO A 37 2.32 5.35 21.53
N GLU A 38 1.89 5.91 22.66
CA GLU A 38 1.01 7.09 22.67
C GLU A 38 1.60 8.32 21.96
N SER A 39 2.93 8.43 21.94
CA SER A 39 3.67 9.47 21.24
C SER A 39 3.70 9.31 19.72
N SER A 40 3.26 8.17 19.19
CA SER A 40 3.21 7.90 17.75
C SER A 40 1.92 8.40 17.12
N SER A 41 2.04 8.99 15.94
CA SER A 41 0.93 9.36 15.05
C SER A 41 0.94 8.50 13.78
N ILE A 42 -0.19 8.47 13.07
CA ILE A 42 -0.37 7.72 11.82
C ILE A 42 -0.73 8.70 10.72
N LEU A 43 0.01 8.65 9.62
CA LEU A 43 -0.35 9.36 8.39
C LEU A 43 -0.97 8.38 7.39
N LEU A 44 -2.26 8.57 7.09
CA LEU A 44 -2.95 7.85 6.03
C LEU A 44 -2.74 8.58 4.69
N VAL A 45 -2.14 7.89 3.73
CA VAL A 45 -1.95 8.41 2.36
C VAL A 45 -2.93 7.70 1.43
N LEU A 46 -3.77 8.47 0.76
CA LEU A 46 -4.76 7.98 -0.21
C LEU A 46 -4.28 8.24 -1.63
N ASP A 47 -4.57 7.33 -2.55
CA ASP A 47 -4.33 7.56 -3.98
C ASP A 47 -5.15 8.77 -4.48
N GLY A 48 -4.54 9.52 -5.40
CA GLY A 48 -5.15 10.66 -6.08
C GLY A 48 -5.56 10.36 -7.51
N ALA A 49 -5.08 11.19 -8.43
CA ALA A 49 -5.41 11.04 -9.84
C ALA A 49 -4.78 9.77 -10.45
N GLN A 50 -5.40 9.25 -11.51
CA GLN A 50 -4.85 8.12 -12.23
C GLN A 50 -3.56 8.53 -12.95
N TRP A 51 -2.50 7.74 -12.76
CA TRP A 51 -1.24 7.96 -13.47
C TRP A 51 -1.43 7.62 -14.96
N PRO A 52 -1.12 8.55 -15.91
CA PRO A 52 -1.37 8.34 -17.33
C PRO A 52 -0.71 7.08 -17.90
N LEU A 53 0.51 6.74 -17.44
CA LEU A 53 1.23 5.55 -17.90
C LEU A 53 0.62 4.24 -17.39
N LYS A 54 -0.26 4.28 -16.38
CA LYS A 54 -1.03 3.12 -15.90
C LYS A 54 -2.44 3.05 -16.49
N ALA A 55 -2.81 3.93 -17.43
CA ALA A 55 -4.16 3.96 -18.01
C ALA A 55 -4.59 2.60 -18.57
N ALA A 56 -3.73 1.90 -19.31
CA ALA A 56 -4.03 0.57 -19.84
C ALA A 56 -4.31 -0.46 -18.72
N THR A 57 -3.54 -0.43 -17.64
CA THR A 57 -3.73 -1.29 -16.46
C THR A 57 -5.03 -0.97 -15.73
N HIS A 58 -5.37 0.31 -15.59
CA HIS A 58 -6.65 0.74 -14.99
C HIS A 58 -7.83 0.30 -15.85
N THR A 59 -7.75 0.42 -17.17
CA THR A 59 -8.76 -0.08 -18.11
C THR A 59 -8.93 -1.59 -17.98
N ARG A 60 -7.83 -2.35 -17.96
CA ARG A 60 -7.90 -3.82 -17.75
C ARG A 60 -8.55 -4.17 -16.41
N ARG A 61 -8.20 -3.47 -15.33
CA ARG A 61 -8.83 -3.65 -14.01
C ARG A 61 -10.31 -3.27 -14.03
N ARG A 62 -10.71 -2.24 -14.78
CA ARG A 62 -12.12 -1.85 -14.94
C ARG A 62 -12.90 -2.92 -15.68
N ASN A 63 -12.41 -3.37 -16.84
CA ASN A 63 -13.06 -4.41 -17.64
C ASN A 63 -13.20 -5.72 -16.84
N SER A 64 -12.19 -6.08 -16.05
CA SER A 64 -12.24 -7.26 -15.18
C SER A 64 -13.34 -7.15 -14.11
N ARG A 65 -13.57 -5.96 -13.56
CA ARG A 65 -14.63 -5.71 -12.57
C ARG A 65 -16.01 -5.77 -13.21
N GLU A 66 -16.18 -5.16 -14.38
CA GLU A 66 -17.43 -5.21 -15.15
C GLU A 66 -17.79 -6.66 -15.52
N ALA A 67 -16.80 -7.46 -15.95
CA ALA A 67 -16.99 -8.88 -16.21
C ALA A 67 -17.34 -9.69 -14.95
N ALA A 68 -16.74 -9.37 -13.80
CA ALA A 68 -17.09 -10.00 -12.53
C ALA A 68 -18.54 -9.67 -12.11
N LEU A 69 -18.98 -8.42 -12.29
CA LEU A 69 -20.37 -8.02 -12.03
C LEU A 69 -21.38 -8.73 -12.95
N ALA A 70 -21.03 -8.95 -14.22
CA ALA A 70 -21.88 -9.74 -15.12
C ALA A 70 -22.07 -11.18 -14.59
N ARG A 71 -21.00 -11.81 -14.11
CA ARG A 71 -21.06 -13.15 -13.50
C ARG A 71 -21.85 -13.17 -12.18
N VAL A 72 -21.82 -12.09 -11.40
CA VAL A 72 -22.69 -11.94 -10.23
C VAL A 72 -24.16 -12.00 -10.64
N MET A 73 -24.54 -11.35 -11.73
CA MET A 73 -25.93 -11.36 -12.22
C MET A 73 -26.36 -12.78 -12.63
N GLU A 74 -25.51 -13.49 -13.36
CA GLU A 74 -25.73 -14.89 -13.75
C GLU A 74 -25.88 -15.81 -12.52
N ALA A 75 -24.98 -15.69 -11.54
CA ALA A 75 -25.02 -16.48 -10.32
C ALA A 75 -26.26 -16.20 -9.47
N ASN A 76 -26.66 -14.92 -9.36
CA ASN A 76 -27.90 -14.55 -8.66
C ASN A 76 -29.15 -15.10 -9.36
N ALA A 77 -29.19 -15.12 -10.70
CA ALA A 77 -30.29 -15.71 -11.46
C ALA A 77 -30.37 -17.25 -11.25
N ALA A 78 -29.22 -17.90 -11.04
CA ALA A 78 -29.13 -19.31 -10.68
C ALA A 78 -29.33 -19.59 -9.18
N ASN A 79 -29.57 -18.56 -8.36
CA ASN A 79 -29.66 -18.65 -6.90
C ASN A 79 -28.41 -19.24 -6.22
N ASP A 80 -27.24 -19.10 -6.86
CA ASP A 80 -25.93 -19.53 -6.34
C ASP A 80 -25.22 -18.37 -5.63
N GLN A 81 -25.54 -18.22 -4.34
CA GLN A 81 -25.01 -17.16 -3.49
C GLN A 81 -23.49 -17.29 -3.26
N THR A 82 -22.94 -18.50 -3.29
CA THR A 82 -21.51 -18.73 -3.03
C THR A 82 -20.65 -18.17 -4.16
N THR A 83 -21.06 -18.46 -5.41
CA THR A 83 -20.40 -17.94 -6.60
C THR A 83 -20.58 -16.42 -6.72
N ALA A 84 -21.77 -15.91 -6.40
CA ALA A 84 -22.02 -14.47 -6.37
C ALA A 84 -21.10 -13.74 -5.38
N ASP A 85 -20.96 -14.24 -4.14
CA ASP A 85 -20.10 -13.62 -3.12
C ASP A 85 -18.62 -13.61 -3.52
N LYS A 86 -18.16 -14.64 -4.23
CA LYS A 86 -16.80 -14.67 -4.80
C LYS A 86 -16.62 -13.55 -5.82
N PHE A 87 -17.50 -13.44 -6.80
CA PHE A 87 -17.38 -12.43 -7.85
C PHE A 87 -17.62 -11.01 -7.35
N PHE A 88 -18.44 -10.82 -6.30
CA PHE A 88 -18.53 -9.55 -5.60
C PHE A 88 -17.16 -9.11 -5.07
N ARG A 89 -16.41 -9.98 -4.41
CA ARG A 89 -15.05 -9.63 -3.91
C ARG A 89 -14.09 -9.28 -5.04
N GLU A 90 -14.18 -9.96 -6.19
CA GLU A 90 -13.38 -9.63 -7.39
C GLU A 90 -13.77 -8.29 -8.01
N ALA A 91 -15.04 -7.88 -7.89
CA ALA A 91 -15.57 -6.64 -8.43
C ALA A 91 -15.31 -5.40 -7.55
N VAL A 92 -15.02 -5.58 -6.25
CA VAL A 92 -14.88 -4.48 -5.29
C VAL A 92 -13.86 -3.45 -5.75
N THR A 93 -14.28 -2.19 -5.71
CA THR A 93 -13.43 -1.01 -5.86
C THR A 93 -13.58 -0.11 -4.64
N VAL A 94 -12.61 0.78 -4.41
CA VAL A 94 -12.73 1.83 -3.41
C VAL A 94 -13.71 2.89 -3.95
N PRO A 95 -14.86 3.13 -3.29
CA PRO A 95 -15.78 4.19 -3.70
C PRO A 95 -15.22 5.58 -3.35
N SER A 96 -15.47 6.59 -4.18
CA SER A 96 -15.06 7.97 -3.89
C SER A 96 -15.70 8.51 -2.61
N SER A 97 -16.94 8.10 -2.31
CA SER A 97 -17.63 8.43 -1.05
C SER A 97 -16.88 7.92 0.18
N PHE A 98 -16.20 6.77 0.07
CA PHE A 98 -15.40 6.22 1.16
C PHE A 98 -14.15 7.06 1.41
N THR A 99 -13.44 7.49 0.36
CA THR A 99 -12.29 8.42 0.47
C THR A 99 -12.69 9.73 1.15
N SER A 100 -13.82 10.33 0.73
CA SER A 100 -14.36 11.55 1.35
C SER A 100 -14.71 11.32 2.82
N TRP A 101 -15.33 10.18 3.14
CA TRP A 101 -15.64 9.82 4.52
C TRP A 101 -14.37 9.67 5.37
N ILE A 102 -13.30 9.04 4.86
CA ILE A 102 -12.02 8.90 5.59
C ILE A 102 -11.47 10.29 5.96
N LEU A 103 -11.41 11.20 4.99
CA LEU A 103 -10.93 12.57 5.20
C LEU A 103 -11.70 13.28 6.32
N THR A 104 -13.03 13.26 6.27
CA THR A 104 -13.87 13.92 7.28
C THR A 104 -13.82 13.21 8.63
N HIS A 105 -13.80 11.88 8.65
CA HIS A 105 -13.86 11.10 9.89
C HIS A 105 -12.61 11.30 10.75
N PHE A 106 -11.43 11.31 10.14
CA PHE A 106 -10.16 11.42 10.87
C PHE A 106 -9.68 12.85 11.07
N GLN A 107 -10.28 13.86 10.43
CA GLN A 107 -9.89 15.27 10.58
C GLN A 107 -9.84 15.77 12.04
N LYS A 108 -10.65 15.18 12.93
CA LYS A 108 -10.71 15.55 14.36
C LYS A 108 -9.83 14.69 15.26
N ASN A 109 -9.07 13.74 14.70
CA ASN A 109 -8.25 12.82 15.48
C ASN A 109 -6.85 13.40 15.67
N ASN A 110 -6.42 13.58 16.92
CA ASN A 110 -5.13 14.20 17.24
C ASN A 110 -3.91 13.32 16.90
N ARG A 111 -4.11 12.06 16.52
CA ARG A 111 -3.04 11.10 16.21
C ARG A 111 -3.16 10.50 14.81
N VAL A 112 -4.11 10.97 14.00
CA VAL A 112 -4.31 10.48 12.63
C VAL A 112 -4.45 11.65 11.68
N ASP A 113 -3.47 11.77 10.79
CA ASP A 113 -3.50 12.70 9.67
C ASP A 113 -3.88 11.96 8.39
N VAL A 114 -4.52 12.66 7.45
CA VAL A 114 -4.89 12.11 6.15
C VAL A 114 -4.45 13.04 5.04
N VAL A 115 -3.78 12.51 4.04
CA VAL A 115 -3.38 13.23 2.84
C VAL A 115 -3.78 12.44 1.58
N VAL A 116 -4.14 13.17 0.52
CA VAL A 116 -4.37 12.59 -0.80
C VAL A 116 -3.13 12.88 -1.65
N ALA A 117 -2.50 11.83 -2.19
CA ALA A 117 -1.37 11.97 -3.09
C ALA A 117 -1.79 12.67 -4.39
N ALA A 118 -0.85 13.25 -5.14
CA ALA A 118 -1.15 13.76 -6.48
C ALA A 118 -1.59 12.63 -7.42
N PHE A 119 -0.91 11.47 -7.33
CA PHE A 119 -1.22 10.28 -8.10
C PHE A 119 -1.19 9.03 -7.22
N GLU A 120 -0.02 8.44 -6.94
CA GLU A 120 0.09 7.19 -6.18
C GLU A 120 0.53 7.42 -4.73
N ALA A 121 -0.12 6.73 -3.81
CA ALA A 121 0.21 6.77 -2.39
C ALA A 121 1.64 6.28 -2.13
N ASP A 122 2.09 5.25 -2.82
CA ASP A 122 3.44 4.69 -2.65
C ASP A 122 4.53 5.71 -2.98
N ALA A 123 4.35 6.47 -4.06
CA ALA A 123 5.27 7.55 -4.45
C ALA A 123 5.28 8.69 -3.43
N GLN A 124 4.10 9.07 -2.92
CA GLN A 124 3.97 10.10 -1.88
C GLN A 124 4.62 9.65 -0.57
N LEU A 125 4.40 8.41 -0.14
CA LEU A 125 5.04 7.82 1.04
C LEU A 125 6.56 7.81 0.90
N ALA A 126 7.10 7.46 -0.26
CA ALA A 126 8.54 7.42 -0.50
C ALA A 126 9.15 8.82 -0.41
N CYS A 127 8.48 9.83 -0.96
CA CYS A 127 8.90 11.23 -0.85
C CYS A 127 8.89 11.74 0.60
N LEU A 128 7.81 11.47 1.34
CA LEU A 128 7.68 11.85 2.75
C LEU A 128 8.76 11.18 3.62
N GLU A 129 9.03 9.90 3.38
CA GLU A 129 10.06 9.16 4.10
C GLU A 129 11.45 9.71 3.78
N ALA A 130 11.76 9.93 2.50
CA ALA A 130 13.04 10.48 2.06
C ALA A 130 13.32 11.86 2.69
N ASN A 131 12.29 12.70 2.81
CA ASN A 131 12.37 14.03 3.43
C ASN A 131 12.40 14.01 4.97
N GLY A 132 12.29 12.84 5.60
CA GLY A 132 12.28 12.71 7.07
C GLY A 132 10.99 13.21 7.72
N GLN A 133 9.88 13.23 6.98
CA GLN A 133 8.56 13.64 7.49
C GLN A 133 7.79 12.47 8.12
N ILE A 134 8.16 11.23 7.79
CA ILE A 134 7.67 10.01 8.42
C ILE A 134 8.85 9.09 8.76
N ASP A 135 8.72 8.35 9.85
CA ASP A 135 9.79 7.48 10.34
C ASP A 135 9.87 6.13 9.60
N ILE A 136 8.70 5.53 9.35
CA ILE A 136 8.58 4.19 8.77
C ILE A 136 7.25 4.03 8.03
N VAL A 137 7.25 3.28 6.94
CA VAL A 137 6.04 2.96 6.17
C VAL A 137 5.48 1.62 6.62
N LEU A 138 4.18 1.55 6.91
CA LEU A 138 3.51 0.29 7.23
C LEU A 138 2.91 -0.36 5.97
N SER A 139 3.33 -1.59 5.68
CA SER A 139 2.72 -2.44 4.66
C SER A 139 1.61 -3.32 5.26
N ALA A 140 0.37 -2.82 5.26
CA ALA A 140 -0.79 -3.53 5.81
C ALA A 140 -1.23 -4.76 4.99
N ALA A 141 -0.88 -4.78 3.70
CA ALA A 141 -1.19 -5.85 2.75
C ALA A 141 0.04 -6.73 2.44
N GLU A 142 1.18 -6.46 3.07
CA GLU A 142 2.45 -7.16 2.82
C GLU A 142 2.91 -7.05 1.36
N ASP A 143 2.56 -5.93 0.72
CA ASP A 143 2.99 -5.61 -0.64
C ASP A 143 4.49 -5.30 -0.67
N SER A 144 5.14 -5.69 -1.76
CA SER A 144 6.58 -5.53 -1.99
C SER A 144 6.96 -4.30 -2.81
N ASP A 145 5.97 -3.57 -3.35
CA ASP A 145 6.17 -2.48 -4.31
C ASP A 145 6.98 -1.31 -3.72
N PHE A 146 7.00 -1.18 -2.39
CA PHE A 146 7.82 -0.22 -1.64
C PHE A 146 9.33 -0.30 -1.94
N ILE A 147 9.82 -1.48 -2.32
CA ILE A 147 11.22 -1.68 -2.72
C ILE A 147 11.55 -0.90 -4.00
N VAL A 148 10.62 -0.88 -4.97
CA VAL A 148 10.82 -0.21 -6.25
C VAL A 148 10.82 1.31 -6.08
N TYR A 149 10.04 1.82 -5.13
CA TYR A 149 10.01 3.24 -4.79
C TYR A 149 11.22 3.71 -3.97
N GLY A 150 12.11 2.80 -3.56
CA GLY A 150 13.34 3.15 -2.85
C GLY A 150 13.13 3.62 -1.42
N MET A 151 12.03 3.18 -0.77
CA MET A 151 11.84 3.41 0.66
C MET A 151 13.00 2.80 1.45
N ARG A 152 13.41 3.41 2.55
CA ARG A 152 14.53 2.92 3.36
C ARG A 152 14.06 1.88 4.37
N ARG A 153 12.95 2.14 5.06
CA ARG A 153 12.41 1.26 6.11
C ARG A 153 10.93 0.97 5.91
N VAL A 154 10.57 -0.31 5.91
CA VAL A 154 9.19 -0.76 5.81
C VAL A 154 8.86 -1.71 6.94
N MET A 155 7.76 -1.44 7.63
CA MET A 155 7.18 -2.25 8.70
C MET A 155 6.17 -3.24 8.13
N TYR A 156 6.34 -4.51 8.47
CA TYR A 156 5.46 -5.62 8.13
C TYR A 156 4.96 -6.32 9.40
N ASN A 157 3.82 -7.01 9.29
CA ASN A 157 3.29 -7.90 10.33
C ASN A 157 3.23 -7.27 11.75
N LEU A 158 2.61 -6.09 11.86
CA LEU A 158 2.39 -5.41 13.15
C LEU A 158 1.42 -6.21 14.04
N LYS A 159 1.97 -6.87 15.05
CA LYS A 159 1.27 -7.75 16.00
C LYS A 159 0.52 -6.94 17.06
N GLN A 160 -0.23 -7.65 17.91
CA GLN A 160 -1.06 -7.05 18.97
C GLN A 160 -0.23 -6.48 20.12
N ASP A 161 0.95 -7.05 20.37
CA ASP A 161 1.89 -6.58 21.39
C ASP A 161 2.75 -5.40 20.91
N GLY A 162 2.48 -4.86 19.72
CA GLY A 162 3.25 -3.79 19.10
C GLY A 162 4.55 -4.25 18.41
N SER A 163 4.89 -5.54 18.48
CA SER A 163 6.05 -6.07 17.73
C SER A 163 5.76 -6.13 16.24
N PHE A 164 6.79 -5.90 15.43
CA PHE A 164 6.69 -5.92 13.97
C PHE A 164 7.98 -6.44 13.33
N HIS A 165 7.90 -6.78 12.05
CA HIS A 165 9.05 -7.14 11.23
C HIS A 165 9.47 -5.94 10.40
N GLU A 166 10.64 -5.37 10.69
CA GLU A 166 11.23 -4.29 9.91
C GLU A 166 12.08 -4.85 8.77
N VAL A 167 11.98 -4.22 7.59
CA VAL A 167 12.90 -4.44 6.48
C VAL A 167 13.58 -3.12 6.16
N ALA A 168 14.89 -3.06 6.38
CA ALA A 168 15.73 -1.98 5.89
C ALA A 168 16.12 -2.31 4.44
N ILE A 169 15.43 -1.75 3.45
CA ILE A 169 15.51 -2.20 2.05
C ILE A 169 16.96 -2.17 1.54
N PHE A 170 17.73 -1.12 1.88
CA PHE A 170 19.11 -1.06 1.45
C PHE A 170 19.97 -2.17 2.06
N ASP A 171 19.92 -2.40 3.37
CA ASP A 171 20.80 -3.37 4.02
C ASP A 171 20.31 -4.81 3.83
N ASP A 172 18.99 -5.03 3.86
CA ASP A 172 18.39 -6.35 3.87
C ASP A 172 18.13 -6.94 2.50
N VAL A 173 17.94 -6.10 1.49
CA VAL A 173 17.62 -6.53 0.12
C VAL A 173 18.75 -6.15 -0.81
N LEU A 174 18.99 -4.85 -1.00
CA LEU A 174 19.92 -4.37 -2.00
C LEU A 174 21.38 -4.66 -1.64
N GLY A 175 21.79 -4.51 -0.39
CA GLY A 175 23.16 -4.71 0.08
C GLY A 175 23.59 -6.18 0.06
N LYS A 176 22.62 -7.11 0.11
CA LYS A 176 22.85 -8.54 -0.11
C LYS A 176 23.02 -8.86 -1.60
N ILE A 177 22.31 -8.16 -2.48
CA ILE A 177 22.37 -8.31 -3.95
C ILE A 177 23.60 -7.60 -4.55
N VAL A 178 23.92 -6.40 -4.07
CA VAL A 178 25.01 -5.51 -4.51
C VAL A 178 26.37 -5.91 -3.89
N LYS A 179 26.51 -7.14 -3.38
CA LYS A 179 27.81 -7.72 -3.03
C LYS A 179 28.69 -8.08 -4.23
N VAL A 180 28.31 -7.73 -5.46
CA VAL A 180 29.10 -7.97 -6.67
C VAL A 180 29.12 -6.73 -7.57
N ALA A 181 30.12 -5.87 -7.36
CA ALA A 181 30.93 -5.23 -8.39
C ALA A 181 31.98 -4.34 -7.71
N ARG A 182 32.89 -4.93 -6.92
CA ARG A 182 34.13 -4.22 -6.62
C ARG A 182 34.85 -4.06 -7.96
N ARG A 183 34.98 -2.83 -8.47
CA ARG A 183 35.91 -2.53 -9.57
C ARG A 183 37.26 -3.14 -9.17
N PRO A 184 37.92 -3.95 -10.03
CA PRO A 184 39.27 -4.37 -9.74
C PRO A 184 40.11 -3.12 -9.50
N SER A 185 40.85 -3.11 -8.38
CA SER A 185 41.79 -2.05 -8.05
C SER A 185 42.65 -1.75 -9.27
N PRO A 186 42.94 -0.47 -9.58
CA PRO A 186 43.84 -0.17 -10.68
C PRO A 186 45.14 -0.93 -10.44
N VAL A 187 45.47 -1.82 -11.39
CA VAL A 187 46.70 -2.63 -11.35
C VAL A 187 47.85 -1.68 -11.06
N ALA A 188 48.57 -1.93 -9.96
CA ALA A 188 49.74 -1.15 -9.59
C ALA A 188 50.66 -1.06 -10.81
N ARG A 189 50.94 0.17 -11.27
CA ARG A 189 51.90 0.40 -12.35
C ARG A 189 53.21 -0.27 -11.94
N ARG A 190 53.67 -1.24 -12.73
CA ARG A 190 55.02 -1.79 -12.56
C ARG A 190 56.00 -0.61 -12.67
N PRO A 191 57.00 -0.50 -11.77
CA PRO A 191 58.04 0.50 -11.94
C PRO A 191 58.78 0.22 -13.24
N SER A 192 58.91 1.25 -14.09
CA SER A 192 59.71 1.19 -15.31
C SER A 192 61.17 0.96 -14.95
N ALA A 193 61.83 0.06 -15.67
CA ALA A 193 63.22 -0.34 -15.47
C ALA A 193 64.25 0.73 -15.90
N LEU A 194 64.02 2.00 -15.54
CA LEU A 194 64.90 3.13 -15.88
C LEU A 194 65.44 3.90 -14.68
N ASP A 195 65.08 3.52 -13.44
CA ASP A 195 65.74 4.03 -12.25
C ASP A 195 66.57 2.91 -11.60
N ARG A 196 67.83 2.81 -12.01
CA ARG A 196 68.92 2.37 -11.14
C ARG A 196 70.05 3.40 -11.25
N PRO A 197 70.73 3.70 -10.13
CA PRO A 197 71.75 4.75 -10.05
C PRO A 197 72.97 4.46 -10.92
#